data_AF-A0A2V8Q152-F1
#
_entry.id   AF-A0A2V8Q152-F1
#
_cell.length_a   1.000
_cell.length_b   1.000
_cell.length_c   1.000
_cell.angle_alpha   90.00
_cell.angle_beta   90.00
_cell.angle_gamma   90.00
#
_symmetry.space_group_name_H-M   'P 1'
#
loop_
_entity.id
_entity.type
_entity.pdbx_description
1 polymer ?
#
loop_
_entity_poly.entity_id
_entity_poly.type
_entity_poly.pdbx_seq_one_letter_code
_entity_poly.pdbx_strand_id
1 'polypeptide(L)'
;GGFKRYNVNHGVTLIGWDDRLAAWLIKNSWGKGWGEWAGPGLSVERGYGLVAYGSNNIGLAAAWVVARPLPFIKTSQAWLDSKTIVEEK
;
A
#
# COMPACT_ATOMS: atom_id res chain seq x y z
N GLY A 1 27.00 -27.31 -11.27
CA GLY A 1 26.93 -26.04 -10.51
C GLY A 1 25.48 -25.65 -10.35
N GLY A 2 24.96 -25.65 -9.12
CA GLY A 2 23.56 -25.34 -8.86
C GLY A 2 23.32 -23.83 -8.84
N PHE A 3 22.41 -23.34 -9.67
CA PHE A 3 21.93 -21.96 -9.58
C PHE A 3 21.32 -21.75 -8.18
N LYS A 4 21.89 -20.85 -7.37
CA LYS A 4 21.23 -20.39 -6.14
C LYS A 4 19.92 -19.72 -6.54
N ARG A 5 18.80 -20.41 -6.37
CA ARG A 5 17.49 -19.79 -6.44
C ARG A 5 17.30 -19.04 -5.13
N TYR A 6 17.28 -17.72 -5.19
CA TYR A 6 16.94 -16.91 -4.04
C TYR A 6 15.46 -17.15 -3.74
N ASN A 7 15.20 -17.81 -2.60
CA ASN A 7 13.84 -18.09 -2.16
C ASN A 7 13.16 -16.79 -1.76
N VAL A 8 11.90 -16.64 -2.18
CA VAL A 8 11.04 -15.55 -1.71
C VAL A 8 10.72 -15.78 -0.23
N ASN A 9 10.93 -14.75 0.60
CA ASN A 9 10.71 -14.80 2.04
C ASN A 9 9.78 -13.69 2.56
N HIS A 10 9.34 -12.78 1.69
CA HIS A 10 8.56 -11.60 2.09
C HIS A 10 7.50 -11.28 1.04
N GLY A 11 6.31 -10.95 1.52
CA GLY A 11 5.20 -10.47 0.71
C GLY A 11 5.05 -8.96 0.84
N VAL A 12 4.80 -8.27 -0.27
CA VAL A 12 4.56 -6.83 -0.33
C VAL A 12 3.28 -6.54 -1.11
N THR A 13 2.71 -5.35 -0.95
CA THR A 13 1.59 -4.92 -1.78
C THR A 13 2.11 -4.17 -2.99
N LEU A 14 1.80 -4.64 -4.20
CA LEU A 14 2.07 -3.92 -5.43
C LEU A 14 0.95 -2.89 -5.66
N ILE A 15 1.30 -1.61 -5.78
CA ILE A 15 0.32 -0.52 -5.84
C ILE A 15 0.45 0.36 -7.10
N GLY A 16 1.43 0.09 -7.95
CA GLY A 16 1.63 0.83 -9.19
C GLY A 16 2.97 0.50 -9.85
N TRP A 17 3.28 1.24 -10.91
CA TRP A 17 4.52 1.12 -11.67
C TRP A 17 4.86 2.45 -12.36
N ASP A 18 6.14 2.65 -12.70
CA ASP A 18 6.61 3.73 -13.58
C ASP A 18 7.52 3.13 -14.65
N ASP A 19 7.04 3.12 -15.90
CA ASP A 19 7.77 2.56 -17.04
C ASP A 19 9.01 3.36 -17.41
N ARG A 20 9.09 4.66 -17.06
CA ARG A 20 10.29 5.47 -17.29
C ARG A 20 11.42 5.08 -16.34
N LEU A 21 11.06 4.59 -15.16
CA LEU A 21 12.00 4.07 -14.17
C LEU A 21 12.19 2.56 -14.30
N ALA A 22 11.41 1.90 -15.17
CA ALA A 22 11.28 0.45 -15.26
C ALA A 22 11.15 -0.19 -13.87
N ALA A 23 10.22 0.33 -13.05
CA ALA A 23 10.12 -0.04 -11.64
C ALA A 23 8.68 -0.20 -11.14
N TRP A 24 8.51 -1.17 -10.24
CA TRP A 24 7.33 -1.41 -9.44
C TRP A 24 7.28 -0.47 -8.23
N LEU A 25 6.13 0.13 -7.95
CA LEU A 25 5.88 0.80 -6.68
C LEU A 25 5.24 -0.19 -5.69
N ILE A 26 5.95 -0.44 -4.58
CA ILE A 26 5.50 -1.32 -3.51
C ILE A 26 5.16 -0.56 -2.24
N LYS A 27 4.15 -1.03 -1.52
CA LYS A 27 3.91 -0.69 -0.11
C LYS A 27 4.43 -1.82 0.77
N ASN A 28 5.27 -1.45 1.74
CA ASN A 28 5.87 -2.39 2.68
C ASN A 28 5.18 -2.35 4.05
N SER A 29 5.53 -3.28 4.93
CA SER A 29 4.96 -3.46 6.27
C SER A 29 5.96 -3.21 7.41
N TRP A 30 7.11 -2.58 7.14
CA TRP A 30 8.16 -2.31 8.13
C TRP A 30 8.02 -0.95 8.84
N GLY A 31 6.83 -0.35 8.76
CA GLY A 31 6.53 0.93 9.37
C GLY A 31 7.03 2.14 8.58
N LYS A 32 6.66 3.33 9.08
CA LYS A 32 6.86 4.63 8.39
C LYS A 32 8.31 5.12 8.45
N GLY A 33 9.18 4.47 9.23
CA GLY A 33 10.61 4.79 9.30
C GLY A 33 11.41 4.24 8.12
N TRP A 34 10.82 3.34 7.34
CA TRP A 34 11.46 2.71 6.19
C TRP A 34 11.00 3.31 4.86
N GLY A 35 11.89 3.30 3.88
CA GLY A 35 11.57 3.66 2.49
C GLY A 35 11.19 5.11 2.32
N GLU A 36 10.44 5.40 1.26
CA GLU A 36 10.08 6.77 0.87
C GLU A 36 8.56 6.95 0.82
N TRP A 37 8.15 8.15 0.45
CA TRP A 37 6.78 8.50 0.12
C TRP A 37 6.36 7.85 -1.19
N ALA A 38 5.09 7.47 -1.32
CA ALA A 38 4.56 6.84 -2.53
C ALA A 38 4.53 7.76 -3.76
N GLY A 39 4.69 9.08 -3.55
CA GLY A 39 4.51 10.12 -4.57
C GLY A 39 3.27 10.98 -4.29
N PRO A 40 3.07 12.05 -5.09
CA PRO A 40 1.99 13.00 -4.88
C PRO A 40 0.61 12.34 -4.90
N GLY A 41 -0.21 12.62 -3.87
CA GLY A 41 -1.61 12.18 -3.81
C GLY A 41 -1.84 10.71 -3.45
N LEU A 42 -0.79 9.88 -3.30
CA LEU A 42 -0.93 8.45 -3.00
C LEU A 42 -0.82 8.12 -1.51
N SER A 43 -0.06 8.90 -0.75
CA SER A 43 0.14 8.67 0.69
C SER A 43 0.62 9.94 1.40
N VAL A 44 0.16 10.14 2.64
CA VAL A 44 0.67 11.17 3.57
C VAL A 44 1.71 10.61 4.54
N GLU A 45 2.23 9.41 4.24
CA GLU A 45 3.25 8.73 5.04
C GLU A 45 4.27 8.02 4.14
N ARG A 46 5.45 7.74 4.70
CA ARG A 46 6.48 6.86 4.13
C ARG A 46 6.11 5.38 4.27
N GLY A 47 6.98 4.48 3.82
CA GLY A 47 6.77 3.02 3.86
C GLY A 47 6.72 2.37 2.48
N TYR A 48 7.15 3.10 1.44
CA TYR A 48 7.06 2.67 0.04
C TYR A 48 8.45 2.55 -0.58
N GLY A 49 8.54 1.82 -1.68
CA GLY A 49 9.79 1.66 -2.42
C GLY A 49 9.56 1.42 -3.90
N LEU A 50 10.51 1.84 -4.71
CA LEU A 50 10.61 1.48 -6.12
C LEU A 50 11.54 0.28 -6.26
N VAL A 51 11.07 -0.76 -6.94
CA VAL A 51 11.84 -1.97 -7.21
C VAL A 51 11.90 -2.17 -8.72
N ALA A 52 13.11 -2.19 -9.28
CA ALA A 52 13.28 -2.40 -10.71
C ALA A 52 12.58 -3.68 -11.19
N TYR A 53 12.02 -3.64 -12.40
CA TYR A 53 11.44 -4.80 -13.06
C TYR A 53 12.43 -5.96 -13.14
N GLY A 54 11.92 -7.19 -13.04
CA GLY A 54 12.75 -8.40 -13.03
C GLY A 54 13.60 -8.60 -11.76
N SER A 55 13.53 -7.69 -10.77
CA SER A 55 14.27 -7.83 -9.51
C SER A 55 13.41 -8.40 -8.38
N ASN A 56 14.08 -9.05 -7.42
CA ASN A 56 13.49 -9.54 -6.16
C ASN A 56 12.26 -10.44 -6.32
N ASN A 57 12.05 -11.03 -7.50
CA ASN A 57 10.90 -11.89 -7.83
C ASN A 57 9.55 -11.22 -7.56
N ILE A 58 9.46 -9.89 -7.68
CA ILE A 58 8.18 -9.18 -7.57
C ILE A 58 7.21 -9.71 -8.63
N GLY A 59 6.04 -10.17 -8.17
CA GLY A 59 5.00 -10.74 -9.03
C GLY A 59 4.95 -12.28 -9.08
N LEU A 60 5.91 -13.00 -8.49
CA LEU A 60 5.99 -14.48 -8.58
C LEU A 60 4.71 -15.20 -8.15
N ALA A 61 4.07 -14.75 -7.06
CA ALA A 61 2.84 -15.33 -6.51
C ALA A 61 1.77 -14.24 -6.34
N ALA A 62 1.63 -13.38 -7.35
CA ALA A 62 0.68 -12.28 -7.30
C ALA A 62 -0.76 -12.79 -7.09
N ALA A 63 -1.43 -12.17 -6.12
CA ALA A 63 -2.86 -12.36 -5.87
C ALA A 63 -3.50 -10.98 -5.70
N TRP A 64 -4.79 -10.88 -5.99
CA TRP A 64 -5.58 -9.67 -5.79
C TRP A 64 -6.81 -10.00 -4.95
N VAL A 65 -7.29 -8.99 -4.24
CA VAL A 65 -8.53 -9.07 -3.45
C VAL A 65 -9.41 -7.88 -3.81
N VAL A 66 -10.72 -8.12 -3.86
CA VAL A 66 -11.72 -7.04 -3.90
C VAL A 66 -12.33 -6.94 -2.52
N ALA A 67 -12.16 -5.78 -1.89
CA ALA A 67 -12.86 -5.49 -0.65
C ALA A 67 -14.36 -5.47 -0.93
N ARG A 68 -15.14 -6.26 -0.19
CA ARG A 68 -16.59 -6.11 -0.23
C ARG A 68 -16.92 -4.74 0.36
N PRO A 69 -17.62 -3.86 -0.36
CA PRO A 69 -18.18 -2.68 0.29
C PRO A 69 -19.12 -3.19 1.38
N LEU A 70 -18.95 -2.68 2.61
CA LEU A 70 -20.00 -2.84 3.60
C LEU A 70 -21.28 -2.21 3.01
N PRO A 71 -22.47 -2.79 3.24
CA PRO A 71 -23.69 -2.05 2.95
C PRO A 71 -23.54 -0.70 3.64
N PHE A 72 -23.97 0.38 2.97
CA PHE A 72 -23.99 1.73 3.54
C PHE A 72 -24.79 1.68 4.85
N ILE A 73 -24.15 1.34 5.97
CA ILE A 73 -24.67 1.65 7.28
C ILE A 73 -24.48 3.15 7.35
N LYS A 74 -25.58 3.91 7.47
CA LYS A 74 -25.57 5.35 7.76
C LYS A 74 -24.95 5.60 9.14
N THR A 75 -23.68 5.24 9.35
CA THR A 75 -22.93 5.56 10.57
C THR A 75 -22.45 7.00 10.57
N SER A 76 -22.55 7.72 9.44
CA SER A 76 -22.15 9.11 9.38
C SER A 76 -23.15 10.08 10.01
N GLN A 77 -24.47 9.80 10.08
CA GLN A 77 -25.37 10.77 10.70
C GLN A 77 -25.09 10.89 12.21
N ALA A 78 -25.05 9.77 12.93
CA ALA A 78 -24.75 9.77 14.37
C ALA A 78 -23.34 10.29 14.69
N TRP A 79 -22.33 10.00 13.86
CA TRP A 79 -20.97 10.52 14.05
C TRP A 79 -20.85 12.02 13.74
N LEU A 80 -21.50 12.51 12.68
CA LEU A 80 -21.54 13.93 12.33
C LEU A 80 -22.31 14.74 13.38
N ASP A 81 -23.44 14.24 13.87
CA ASP A 81 -24.26 14.91 14.90
C ASP A 81 -23.51 15.04 16.23
N SER A 82 -22.66 14.06 16.57
CA SER A 82 -21.82 14.10 17.79
C SER A 82 -20.70 15.15 17.76
N LYS A 83 -20.34 15.66 16.58
CA LYS A 83 -19.33 16.74 16.45
C LYS A 83 -19.95 18.13 16.55
N THR A 84 -21.23 18.30 16.23
CA THR A 84 -21.90 19.60 16.29
C THR A 84 -22.21 20.05 17.72
N ILE A 85 -22.34 19.12 18.68
CA ILE A 85 -22.74 19.42 20.07
C ILE A 85 -21.57 19.90 20.95
N VAL A 86 -20.31 19.76 20.52
CA VAL A 86 -19.11 20.09 21.33
C VAL A 86 -18.47 21.45 21.02
N GLU A 87 -18.97 22.22 20.04
CA GLU A 87 -18.42 23.55 19.71
C GLU A 87 -19.20 24.74 20.31
N GLU A 88 -20.29 24.51 21.05
CA GLU A 88 -20.96 25.56 21.83
C GLU A 88 -20.58 25.49 23.32
N LYS A 89 -19.39 25.98 23.69
CA LYS A 89 -19.10 26.64 24.99
C LYS A 89 -17.90 27.55 24.89
#